data_AF-A0A1X6MPZ9-F1
#
_entry.id   AF-A0A1X6MPZ9-F1
#
_cell.length_a   1.000
_cell.length_b   1.000
_cell.length_c   1.000
_cell.angle_alpha   90.00
_cell.angle_beta   90.00
_cell.angle_gamma   90.00
#
_symmetry.space_group_name_H-M   'P 1'
#
loop_
_entity.id
_entity.type
_entity.pdbx_description
1 polymer ?
#
loop_
_entity_poly.entity_id
_entity_poly.type
_entity_poly.pdbx_seq_one_letter_code
_entity_poly.pdbx_strand_id
1 'polypeptide(L)'
;MTTNPSEEEVLYILRALRHIEPSLGVHKVLAILKERNPSWILSEKRLRDIMKRYGLETVAAAASLSAVPEQYNIGPPPFEQSDPRPHPKGWSVTLEASYEKVRPLQPFVRGQFLGPFDWSKVDAEKKGYKMMAFAKPGRGFSDALLHQLDYKANSDRIYRLYGSGGWDWGFTPNADMRILFDEMFAKALANKDTGALYFMYLRLLAAARQVDVSAADLRAQLHAEYGFDPLNAAPNPPKTEAEVAAWHERDERNRLTYREEKMRMLQDLIKLEPRALKHVKLDESGRVIYDEDIQGIDAVFCVPVRKQRDSSSGRLQFIMTLNDGTQVIPTEDNTKSCFPHLKDPDREPFS
;
A
#
# COMPACT_ATOMS: atom_id res chain seq x y z
N MET A 1 42.43 -14.07 25.09
CA MET A 1 41.93 -13.14 26.12
C MET A 1 40.45 -12.98 25.90
N THR A 2 39.64 -13.23 26.91
CA THR A 2 38.20 -13.01 26.84
C THR A 2 37.89 -11.57 27.20
N THR A 3 37.09 -10.89 26.37
CA THR A 3 36.71 -9.49 26.59
C THR A 3 35.21 -9.42 26.86
N ASN A 4 34.83 -8.57 27.81
CA ASN A 4 33.43 -8.27 28.07
C ASN A 4 33.06 -7.06 27.19
N PRO A 5 32.30 -7.23 26.10
CA PRO A 5 32.07 -6.14 25.16
C PRO A 5 31.27 -5.02 25.82
N SER A 6 31.53 -3.78 25.41
CA SER A 6 30.73 -2.63 25.80
C SER A 6 29.31 -2.75 25.24
N GLU A 7 28.36 -2.06 25.87
CA GLU A 7 26.97 -2.06 25.41
C GLU A 7 26.83 -1.46 24.01
N GLU A 8 27.63 -0.42 23.71
CA GLU A 8 27.67 0.27 22.41
C GLU A 8 28.15 -0.64 21.27
N GLU A 9 29.20 -1.43 21.51
CA GLU A 9 29.69 -2.40 20.51
C GLU A 9 28.66 -3.47 20.20
N VAL A 10 27.98 -4.00 21.23
CA VAL A 10 26.91 -5.00 21.05
C VAL A 10 25.75 -4.37 20.26
N LEU A 11 25.36 -3.14 20.56
CA LEU A 11 24.28 -2.44 19.86
C LEU A 11 24.58 -2.17 18.40
N TYR A 12 25.80 -1.76 18.08
CA TYR A 12 26.22 -1.52 16.71
C TYR A 12 26.00 -2.77 15.84
N ILE A 13 26.45 -3.94 16.32
CA ILE A 13 26.28 -5.20 15.60
C ILE A 13 24.82 -5.65 15.60
N LEU A 14 24.09 -5.47 16.70
CA LEU A 14 22.67 -5.84 16.78
C LEU A 14 21.80 -5.05 15.81
N ARG A 15 22.06 -3.76 15.62
CA ARG A 15 21.35 -2.93 14.64
C ARG A 15 21.59 -3.44 13.22
N ALA A 16 22.85 -3.76 12.89
CA ALA A 16 23.19 -4.33 11.58
C ALA A 16 22.53 -5.70 11.37
N LEU A 17 22.56 -6.59 12.37
CA LEU A 17 21.91 -7.90 12.29
C LEU A 17 20.38 -7.79 12.16
N ARG A 18 19.76 -6.84 12.88
CA ARG A 18 18.32 -6.61 12.80
C ARG A 18 17.87 -6.00 11.48
N HIS A 19 18.71 -5.17 10.88
CA HIS A 19 18.46 -4.63 9.54
C HIS A 19 18.45 -5.74 8.48
N ILE A 20 19.34 -6.73 8.60
CA ILE A 20 19.44 -7.84 7.64
C ILE A 20 18.36 -8.90 7.90
N GLU A 21 18.16 -9.32 9.14
CA GLU A 21 17.24 -10.42 9.50
C GLU A 21 16.38 -10.07 10.73
N PRO A 22 15.25 -9.35 10.55
CA PRO A 22 14.42 -8.87 11.66
C PRO A 22 13.70 -10.00 12.43
N SER A 23 13.58 -11.20 11.85
CA SER A 23 12.86 -12.34 12.45
C SER A 23 13.71 -13.21 13.38
N LEU A 24 15.03 -12.96 13.50
CA LEU A 24 15.91 -13.81 14.31
C LEU A 24 15.58 -13.76 15.80
N GLY A 25 15.28 -14.92 16.39
CA GLY A 25 15.13 -15.06 17.85
C GLY A 25 16.43 -14.78 18.62
N VAL A 26 16.31 -14.40 19.89
CA VAL A 26 17.45 -14.01 20.76
C VAL A 26 18.56 -15.06 20.77
N HIS A 27 18.23 -16.36 20.82
CA HIS A 27 19.22 -17.44 20.78
C HIS A 27 20.04 -17.46 19.49
N LYS A 28 19.39 -17.26 18.33
CA LYS A 28 20.10 -17.24 17.04
C LYS A 28 20.99 -16.00 16.93
N VAL A 29 20.50 -14.85 17.38
CA VAL A 29 21.29 -13.61 17.46
C VAL A 29 22.53 -13.81 18.33
N LEU A 30 22.39 -14.44 19.50
CA LEU A 30 23.51 -14.75 20.39
C LEU A 30 24.53 -15.67 19.73
N ALA A 31 24.07 -16.71 19.02
CA ALA A 31 24.94 -17.63 18.29
C ALA A 31 25.77 -16.88 17.24
N ILE A 32 25.14 -16.04 16.43
CA ILE A 32 25.81 -15.24 15.39
C ILE A 32 26.82 -14.26 16.02
N LEU A 33 26.48 -13.62 17.14
CA LEU A 33 27.39 -12.71 17.83
C LEU A 33 28.65 -13.42 18.36
N LYS A 34 28.50 -14.64 18.91
CA LYS A 34 29.62 -15.44 19.41
C LYS A 34 30.47 -16.04 18.28
N GLU A 35 29.84 -16.40 17.17
CA GLU A 35 30.54 -16.87 15.98
C GLU A 35 31.41 -15.77 15.36
N ARG A 36 30.88 -14.55 15.25
CA ARG A 36 31.62 -13.39 14.71
C ARG A 36 32.65 -12.83 15.68
N ASN A 37 32.43 -12.97 16.99
CA ASN A 37 33.33 -12.45 18.02
C ASN A 37 33.62 -13.52 19.09
N PRO A 38 34.50 -14.50 18.79
CA PRO A 38 34.76 -15.63 19.69
C PRO A 38 35.33 -15.23 21.06
N SER A 39 35.94 -14.04 21.17
CA SER A 39 36.50 -13.51 22.42
C SER A 39 35.45 -12.93 23.38
N TRP A 40 34.22 -12.69 22.91
CA TRP A 40 33.19 -12.03 23.71
C TRP A 40 32.54 -12.94 24.74
N ILE A 41 32.48 -12.48 25.98
CA ILE A 41 31.64 -13.08 27.03
C ILE A 41 30.32 -12.32 27.08
N LEU A 42 29.32 -12.77 26.31
CA LEU A 42 27.96 -12.23 26.32
C LEU A 42 26.96 -13.31 26.78
N SER A 43 26.24 -13.04 27.87
CA SER A 43 25.16 -13.91 28.34
C SER A 43 23.85 -13.59 27.62
N GLU A 44 22.97 -14.58 27.47
CA GLU A 44 21.66 -14.39 26.85
C GLU A 44 20.80 -13.38 27.61
N LYS A 45 20.87 -13.41 28.95
CA LYS A 45 20.16 -12.45 29.81
C LYS A 45 20.59 -11.02 29.50
N ARG A 46 21.91 -10.76 29.45
CA ARG A 46 22.46 -9.44 29.12
C ARG A 46 22.05 -9.01 27.71
N LEU A 47 22.12 -9.92 26.74
CA LEU A 47 21.70 -9.64 25.37
C LEU A 47 20.20 -9.28 25.31
N ARG A 48 19.34 -10.03 26.00
CA ARG A 48 17.90 -9.77 26.08
C ARG A 48 17.62 -8.42 26.72
N ASP A 49 18.33 -8.08 27.80
CA ASP A 49 18.20 -6.78 28.47
C ASP A 49 18.60 -5.62 27.55
N ILE A 50 19.70 -5.77 26.78
CA ILE A 50 20.10 -4.79 25.77
C ILE A 50 19.03 -4.71 24.66
N MET A 51 18.60 -5.83 24.10
CA MET A 51 17.58 -5.82 23.04
C MET A 51 16.27 -5.19 23.52
N LYS A 52 15.85 -5.46 24.75
CA LYS A 52 14.68 -4.84 25.39
C LYS A 52 14.84 -3.34 25.59
N ARG A 53 15.98 -2.91 26.16
CA ARG A 53 16.28 -1.50 26.45
C ARG A 53 16.30 -0.63 25.19
N TYR A 54 16.68 -1.20 24.04
CA TYR A 54 16.79 -0.48 22.77
C TYR A 54 15.72 -0.85 21.73
N GLY A 55 14.65 -1.57 22.13
CA GLY A 55 13.53 -1.90 21.23
C GLY A 55 13.89 -2.83 20.07
N LEU A 56 14.92 -3.66 20.24
CA LEU A 56 15.39 -4.63 19.24
C LEU A 56 14.82 -6.04 19.49
N GLU A 57 13.75 -6.18 20.27
CA GLU A 57 13.05 -7.44 20.48
C GLU A 57 12.42 -7.93 19.16
N THR A 58 12.32 -9.25 18.98
CA THR A 58 11.62 -9.81 17.82
C THR A 58 10.15 -9.43 17.86
N VAL A 59 9.57 -9.06 16.72
CA VAL A 59 8.13 -8.77 16.53
C VAL A 59 7.24 -9.89 17.10
N ALA A 60 7.68 -11.15 17.03
CA ALA A 60 6.98 -12.30 17.59
C ALA A 60 6.95 -12.35 19.13
N ALA A 61 7.94 -11.79 19.83
CA ALA A 61 8.03 -11.80 21.30
C ALA A 61 7.38 -10.57 21.94
N ALA A 62 7.39 -9.42 21.25
CA ALA A 62 6.69 -8.22 21.69
C ALA A 62 5.16 -8.42 21.71
N ALA A 63 4.63 -9.28 20.82
CA ALA A 63 3.23 -9.68 20.79
C ALA A 63 2.79 -10.53 22.01
N SER A 64 3.73 -11.25 22.64
CA SER A 64 3.43 -12.14 23.78
C SER A 64 3.47 -11.44 25.14
N LEU A 65 4.18 -10.31 25.25
CA LEU A 65 4.29 -9.53 26.48
C LEU A 65 3.26 -8.39 26.60
N SER A 66 2.40 -8.21 25.59
CA SER A 66 1.41 -7.12 25.53
C SER A 66 -0.04 -7.59 25.76
N ALA A 67 -0.24 -8.65 26.55
CA ALA A 67 -1.56 -8.96 27.09
C ALA A 67 -1.74 -8.22 28.44
N VAL A 68 -2.87 -7.51 28.60
CA VAL A 68 -3.42 -6.77 29.78
C VAL A 68 -3.41 -5.22 29.60
N PRO A 69 -4.49 -4.49 29.98
CA PRO A 69 -5.57 -4.03 29.11
C PRO A 69 -5.50 -2.51 28.79
N GLU A 70 -6.22 -2.10 27.74
CA GLU A 70 -6.82 -0.76 27.55
C GLU A 70 -6.10 0.50 28.12
N GLN A 71 -5.45 1.29 27.25
CA GLN A 71 -5.68 2.74 27.08
C GLN A 71 -4.57 3.41 26.23
N TYR A 72 -4.98 4.28 25.31
CA TYR A 72 -4.17 4.97 24.29
C TYR A 72 -3.43 6.19 24.86
N ASN A 73 -2.16 6.42 24.46
CA ASN A 73 -1.80 7.58 23.62
C ASN A 73 -0.31 7.73 23.22
N ILE A 74 -0.13 7.92 21.90
CA ILE A 74 0.68 8.90 21.13
C ILE A 74 2.21 8.98 21.34
N GLY A 75 2.97 8.60 20.31
CA GLY A 75 4.36 8.99 20.07
C GLY A 75 4.57 9.79 18.76
N PRO A 76 5.80 10.26 18.46
CA PRO A 76 6.25 10.71 17.13
C PRO A 76 7.53 9.96 16.63
N PRO A 77 8.01 10.14 15.38
CA PRO A 77 7.40 10.16 14.05
C PRO A 77 7.92 8.98 13.14
N PRO A 78 7.42 8.80 11.88
CA PRO A 78 7.71 7.60 11.08
C PRO A 78 9.05 7.63 10.31
N PHE A 79 9.59 6.42 10.20
CA PHE A 79 10.60 5.86 9.30
C PHE A 79 10.97 6.64 8.03
N GLU A 80 12.29 6.68 7.76
CA GLU A 80 12.86 6.85 6.43
C GLU A 80 12.21 5.88 5.45
N GLN A 81 11.82 6.39 4.28
CA GLN A 81 11.27 5.64 3.16
C GLN A 81 12.19 4.45 2.83
N SER A 82 11.77 3.25 3.19
CA SER A 82 12.32 2.05 2.56
C SER A 82 11.83 2.03 1.13
N ASP A 83 12.76 1.93 0.17
CA ASP A 83 12.47 1.61 -1.22
C ASP A 83 11.38 0.52 -1.32
N PRO A 84 10.47 0.62 -2.31
CA PRO A 84 9.46 -0.41 -2.53
C PRO A 84 10.16 -1.76 -2.59
N ARG A 85 9.87 -2.64 -1.62
CA ARG A 85 10.49 -3.96 -1.59
C ARG A 85 10.27 -4.60 -2.95
N PRO A 86 11.33 -4.94 -3.70
CA PRO A 86 11.18 -5.56 -4.99
C PRO A 86 10.37 -6.84 -4.82
N HIS A 87 9.47 -7.06 -5.78
CA HIS A 87 8.66 -8.26 -5.94
C HIS A 87 9.49 -9.49 -5.53
N PRO A 88 9.09 -10.33 -4.55
CA PRO A 88 9.78 -11.59 -4.33
C PRO A 88 9.72 -12.34 -5.66
N LYS A 89 10.87 -12.48 -6.33
CA LYS A 89 10.98 -13.07 -7.67
C LYS A 89 10.26 -14.41 -7.66
N GLY A 90 9.19 -14.52 -8.46
CA GLY A 90 8.51 -15.78 -8.75
C GLY A 90 7.12 -16.00 -8.15
N TRP A 91 6.61 -15.15 -7.23
CA TRP A 91 5.27 -15.41 -6.67
C TRP A 91 4.15 -14.68 -7.40
N SER A 92 3.38 -15.44 -8.18
CA SER A 92 2.18 -14.98 -8.89
C SER A 92 1.13 -14.44 -7.92
N VAL A 93 0.62 -13.24 -8.21
CA VAL A 93 -0.53 -12.63 -7.50
C VAL A 93 -1.78 -13.48 -7.71
N THR A 94 -1.97 -13.99 -8.94
CA THR A 94 -3.09 -14.88 -9.32
C THR A 94 -3.07 -16.17 -8.51
N LEU A 95 -1.89 -16.77 -8.33
CA LEU A 95 -1.73 -18.00 -7.57
C LEU A 95 -2.07 -17.78 -6.09
N GLU A 96 -1.55 -16.72 -5.46
CA GLU A 96 -1.91 -16.38 -4.07
C GLU A 96 -3.42 -16.16 -3.93
N ALA A 97 -4.04 -15.41 -4.84
CA ALA A 97 -5.48 -15.18 -4.84
C ALA A 97 -6.29 -16.49 -4.88
N SER A 98 -5.84 -17.46 -5.67
CA SER A 98 -6.52 -18.76 -5.77
C SER A 98 -6.42 -19.59 -4.48
N TYR A 99 -5.30 -19.52 -3.76
CA TYR A 99 -5.18 -20.15 -2.44
C TYR A 99 -5.96 -19.41 -1.36
N GLU A 100 -6.09 -18.09 -1.46
CA GLU A 100 -6.90 -17.33 -0.52
C GLU A 100 -8.39 -17.68 -0.67
N LYS A 101 -8.85 -18.07 -1.87
CA LYS A 101 -10.24 -18.46 -2.14
C LYS A 101 -10.77 -19.55 -1.21
N VAL A 102 -9.92 -20.52 -0.84
CA VAL A 102 -10.33 -21.65 0.03
C VAL A 102 -10.34 -21.30 1.50
N ARG A 103 -9.84 -20.12 1.89
CA ARG A 103 -9.89 -19.66 3.28
C ARG A 103 -11.24 -19.02 3.59
N PRO A 104 -11.75 -19.17 4.82
CA PRO A 104 -12.97 -18.47 5.24
C PRO A 104 -12.73 -16.97 5.28
N LEU A 105 -13.71 -16.21 4.79
CA LEU A 105 -13.69 -14.75 4.84
C LEU A 105 -13.61 -14.29 6.30
N GLN A 106 -12.59 -13.48 6.61
CA GLN A 106 -12.42 -12.90 7.93
C GLN A 106 -13.27 -11.63 8.07
N PRO A 107 -13.71 -11.28 9.30
CA PRO A 107 -14.32 -9.98 9.55
C PRO A 107 -13.36 -8.84 9.22
N PHE A 108 -13.88 -7.76 8.63
CA PHE A 108 -13.08 -6.57 8.36
C PHE A 108 -12.88 -5.73 9.63
N VAL A 109 -12.02 -6.20 10.53
CA VAL A 109 -11.76 -5.56 11.84
C VAL A 109 -11.22 -4.14 11.65
N ARG A 110 -10.39 -3.91 10.62
CA ARG A 110 -9.79 -2.59 10.34
C ARG A 110 -10.85 -1.54 9.94
N GLY A 111 -11.99 -1.95 9.39
CA GLY A 111 -13.09 -1.06 9.03
C GLY A 111 -13.90 -0.55 10.22
N GLN A 112 -13.81 -1.19 11.38
CA GLN A 112 -14.54 -0.77 12.59
C GLN A 112 -14.15 0.65 13.03
N PHE A 113 -12.98 1.13 12.61
CA PHE A 113 -12.51 2.48 12.91
C PHE A 113 -13.05 3.58 11.98
N LEU A 114 -13.69 3.22 10.86
CA LEU A 114 -14.21 4.21 9.91
C LEU A 114 -15.49 4.88 10.42
N GLY A 115 -16.31 4.15 11.18
CA GLY A 115 -17.61 4.61 11.63
C GLY A 115 -18.59 4.91 10.48
N PRO A 116 -19.81 5.38 10.80
CA PRO A 116 -20.79 5.79 9.80
C PRO A 116 -20.24 6.90 8.91
N PHE A 117 -20.59 6.86 7.62
CA PHE A 117 -20.16 7.88 6.68
C PHE A 117 -20.85 9.22 6.98
N ASP A 118 -20.08 10.31 6.88
CA ASP A 118 -20.59 11.66 7.13
C ASP A 118 -21.21 12.26 5.87
N TRP A 119 -22.52 12.11 5.72
CA TRP A 119 -23.27 12.59 4.55
C TRP A 119 -23.23 14.11 4.36
N SER A 120 -22.93 14.90 5.40
CA SER A 120 -22.78 16.36 5.26
C SER A 120 -21.65 16.75 4.29
N LYS A 121 -20.65 15.87 4.10
CA LYS A 121 -19.55 16.06 3.15
C LYS A 121 -20.02 16.10 1.69
N VAL A 122 -21.08 15.34 1.38
CA VAL A 122 -21.63 15.22 0.02
C VAL A 122 -22.52 16.42 -0.30
N ASP A 123 -23.24 16.93 0.69
CA ASP A 123 -24.19 18.03 0.52
C ASP A 123 -23.52 19.41 0.47
N ALA A 124 -22.33 19.56 1.05
CA ALA A 124 -21.59 20.82 1.10
C ALA A 124 -20.97 21.27 -0.25
N GLU A 125 -21.33 20.64 -1.37
CA GLU A 125 -20.76 20.87 -2.71
C GLU A 125 -19.23 21.02 -2.74
N LYS A 126 -18.50 20.31 -1.88
CA LYS A 126 -17.03 20.40 -1.83
C LYS A 126 -16.44 20.01 -3.19
N LYS A 127 -15.36 20.69 -3.61
CA LYS A 127 -14.73 20.58 -4.95
C LYS A 127 -14.61 19.14 -5.47
N GLY A 128 -14.27 18.17 -4.61
CA GLY A 128 -14.12 16.76 -5.00
C GLY A 128 -15.40 16.10 -5.52
N TYR A 129 -16.57 16.49 -4.98
CA TYR A 129 -17.87 15.94 -5.41
C TYR A 129 -18.47 16.68 -6.61
N LYS A 130 -18.07 17.93 -6.88
CA LYS A 130 -18.45 18.64 -8.11
C LYS A 130 -17.87 18.00 -9.37
N MET A 131 -16.67 17.42 -9.26
CA MET A 131 -15.93 16.79 -10.37
C MET A 131 -16.34 15.34 -10.65
N MET A 132 -16.94 14.65 -9.68
CA MET A 132 -17.41 13.27 -9.82
C MET A 132 -18.77 13.24 -10.55
N ALA A 133 -18.79 13.64 -11.82
CA ALA A 133 -19.99 13.60 -12.66
C ALA A 133 -20.58 12.18 -12.84
N PHE A 134 -19.83 11.13 -12.47
CA PHE A 134 -20.16 9.75 -12.82
C PHE A 134 -20.93 8.95 -11.76
N ALA A 135 -20.94 9.34 -10.48
CA ALA A 135 -21.77 8.68 -9.47
C ALA A 135 -21.83 9.48 -8.16
N LYS A 136 -22.93 10.22 -7.93
CA LYS A 136 -23.24 10.65 -6.57
C LYS A 136 -23.48 9.39 -5.72
N PRO A 137 -22.82 9.23 -4.57
CA PRO A 137 -22.98 8.02 -3.77
C PRO A 137 -24.45 7.78 -3.43
N GLY A 138 -24.96 6.59 -3.76
CA GLY A 138 -26.34 6.20 -3.45
C GLY A 138 -26.47 5.75 -2.00
N ARG A 139 -27.67 5.89 -1.42
CA ARG A 139 -27.97 5.41 -0.05
C ARG A 139 -27.83 3.88 0.14
N GLY A 140 -27.64 3.13 -0.95
CA GLY A 140 -27.45 1.67 -0.93
C GLY A 140 -26.00 1.22 -0.81
N PHE A 141 -25.02 2.14 -0.76
CA PHE A 141 -23.61 1.80 -0.57
C PHE A 141 -23.28 1.61 0.91
N SER A 142 -22.33 0.71 1.18
CA SER A 142 -21.79 0.54 2.54
C SER A 142 -21.03 1.78 2.97
N ASP A 143 -20.98 2.05 4.28
CA ASP A 143 -20.17 3.14 4.82
C ASP A 143 -18.70 3.02 4.40
N ALA A 144 -18.15 1.79 4.37
CA ALA A 144 -16.78 1.53 3.94
C ALA A 144 -16.54 1.99 2.49
N LEU A 145 -17.46 1.67 1.57
CA LEU A 145 -17.36 2.11 0.17
C LEU A 145 -17.54 3.63 0.05
N LEU A 146 -18.42 4.23 0.84
CA LEU A 146 -18.60 5.68 0.86
C LEU A 146 -17.33 6.41 1.31
N HIS A 147 -16.64 5.92 2.34
CA HIS A 147 -15.32 6.43 2.74
C HIS A 147 -14.28 6.25 1.64
N GLN A 148 -14.31 5.12 0.91
CA GLN A 148 -13.40 4.87 -0.20
C GLN A 148 -13.64 5.81 -1.39
N LEU A 149 -14.91 6.14 -1.68
CA LEU A 149 -15.32 7.12 -2.69
C LEU A 149 -14.93 8.55 -2.29
N ASP A 150 -15.13 8.92 -1.02
CA ASP A 150 -14.68 10.21 -0.46
C ASP A 150 -13.17 10.36 -0.58
N TYR A 151 -12.42 9.31 -0.25
CA TYR A 151 -10.97 9.29 -0.42
C TYR A 151 -10.57 9.50 -1.88
N LYS A 152 -11.17 8.75 -2.82
CA LYS A 152 -10.88 8.87 -4.26
C LYS A 152 -11.21 10.26 -4.81
N ALA A 153 -12.25 10.92 -4.28
CA ALA A 153 -12.67 12.26 -4.71
C ALA A 153 -11.75 13.39 -4.18
N ASN A 154 -11.11 13.18 -3.03
CA ASN A 154 -10.35 14.20 -2.31
C ASN A 154 -8.85 13.89 -2.18
N SER A 155 -8.36 12.82 -2.82
CA SER A 155 -6.96 12.41 -2.81
C SER A 155 -6.42 12.31 -4.23
N ASP A 156 -5.12 12.57 -4.40
CA ASP A 156 -4.41 12.28 -5.65
C ASP A 156 -4.22 10.77 -5.89
N ARG A 157 -4.55 9.95 -4.88
CA ARG A 157 -4.47 8.49 -4.91
C ARG A 157 -5.84 7.91 -5.19
N ILE A 158 -5.88 6.83 -5.98
CA ILE A 158 -7.15 6.31 -6.50
C ILE A 158 -7.85 5.32 -5.55
N TYR A 159 -7.11 4.78 -4.58
CA TYR A 159 -7.66 3.82 -3.61
C TYR A 159 -6.90 3.89 -2.28
N ARG A 160 -7.52 3.45 -1.17
CA ARG A 160 -6.91 3.42 0.16
C ARG A 160 -6.90 1.98 0.68
N LEU A 161 -5.73 1.48 1.04
CA LEU A 161 -5.57 0.20 1.74
C LEU A 161 -5.56 0.46 3.24
N TYR A 162 -6.46 -0.17 3.98
CA TYR A 162 -6.52 0.03 5.43
C TYR A 162 -5.44 -0.81 6.13
N GLY A 163 -4.45 -0.13 6.71
CA GLY A 163 -3.29 -0.72 7.36
C GLY A 163 -3.56 -1.10 8.82
N SER A 164 -2.61 -1.81 9.44
CA SER A 164 -2.58 -1.98 10.89
C SER A 164 -1.89 -0.76 11.55
N GLY A 165 -2.12 -0.55 12.86
CA GLY A 165 -1.48 0.55 13.59
C GLY A 165 -1.96 1.94 13.14
N GLY A 166 -1.04 2.92 13.16
CA GLY A 166 -1.31 4.35 12.93
C GLY A 166 -1.33 4.80 11.47
N TRP A 167 -1.21 3.89 10.50
CA TRP A 167 -1.07 4.21 9.08
C TRP A 167 -2.05 3.40 8.23
N ASP A 168 -2.57 4.06 7.20
CA ASP A 168 -3.16 3.46 6.01
C ASP A 168 -2.25 3.73 4.82
N TRP A 169 -2.64 3.26 3.62
CA TRP A 169 -1.81 3.42 2.44
C TRP A 169 -2.63 3.88 1.24
N GLY A 170 -2.23 4.99 0.64
CA GLY A 170 -2.76 5.47 -0.63
C GLY A 170 -2.15 4.69 -1.79
N PHE A 171 -2.98 4.03 -2.56
CA PHE A 171 -2.61 3.24 -3.74
C PHE A 171 -2.76 4.05 -5.02
N THR A 172 -1.78 3.94 -5.91
CA THR A 172 -1.87 4.41 -7.29
C THR A 172 -1.10 3.44 -8.19
N PRO A 173 -1.73 2.84 -9.20
CA PRO A 173 -1.03 2.01 -10.17
C PRO A 173 -0.31 2.92 -11.19
N ASN A 174 0.49 2.33 -12.08
CA ASN A 174 1.01 3.08 -13.23
C ASN A 174 -0.12 3.62 -14.14
N ALA A 175 0.21 4.54 -15.04
CA ALA A 175 -0.78 5.34 -15.77
C ALA A 175 -1.77 4.52 -16.62
N ASP A 176 -1.29 3.46 -17.26
CA ASP A 176 -2.10 2.53 -18.06
C ASP A 176 -2.95 1.61 -17.19
N MET A 177 -2.38 1.06 -16.12
CA MET A 177 -3.19 0.30 -15.16
C MET A 177 -4.20 1.19 -14.44
N ARG A 178 -3.97 2.50 -14.31
CA ARG A 178 -4.95 3.44 -13.75
C ARG A 178 -6.21 3.52 -14.60
N ILE A 179 -6.07 3.62 -15.93
CA ILE A 179 -7.22 3.66 -16.84
C ILE A 179 -8.04 2.38 -16.70
N LEU A 180 -7.38 1.22 -16.74
CA LEU A 180 -8.05 -0.07 -16.55
C LEU A 180 -8.69 -0.20 -15.17
N PHE A 181 -7.99 0.24 -14.12
CA PHE A 181 -8.51 0.21 -12.75
C PHE A 181 -9.75 1.09 -12.61
N ASP A 182 -9.76 2.30 -13.18
CA ASP A 182 -10.92 3.20 -13.16
C ASP A 182 -12.11 2.59 -13.92
N GLU A 183 -11.87 1.93 -15.06
CA GLU A 183 -12.91 1.20 -15.80
C GLU A 183 -13.49 0.04 -14.96
N MET A 184 -12.61 -0.78 -14.36
CA MET A 184 -13.05 -1.91 -13.52
C MET A 184 -13.75 -1.41 -12.24
N PHE A 185 -13.28 -0.32 -11.65
CA PHE A 185 -13.93 0.33 -10.52
C PHE A 185 -15.36 0.75 -10.87
N ALA A 186 -15.57 1.38 -12.02
CA ALA A 186 -16.89 1.76 -12.50
C ALA A 186 -17.80 0.55 -12.75
N LYS A 187 -17.27 -0.52 -13.36
CA LYS A 187 -18.00 -1.78 -13.59
C LYS A 187 -18.39 -2.47 -12.27
N ALA A 188 -17.47 -2.57 -11.31
CA ALA A 188 -17.74 -3.14 -9.99
C ALA A 188 -18.81 -2.33 -9.24
N LEU A 189 -18.77 -1.00 -9.34
CA LEU A 189 -19.71 -0.10 -8.68
C LEU A 189 -21.12 -0.16 -9.30
N ALA A 190 -21.22 -0.07 -10.63
CA ALA A 190 -22.51 0.02 -11.33
C ALA A 190 -23.20 -1.34 -11.50
N ASN A 191 -22.42 -2.37 -11.83
CA ASN A 191 -22.97 -3.67 -12.27
C ASN A 191 -22.78 -4.78 -11.25
N LYS A 192 -22.12 -4.51 -10.10
CA LYS A 192 -21.66 -5.54 -9.15
C LYS A 192 -20.87 -6.65 -9.85
N ASP A 193 -20.06 -6.26 -10.84
CA ASP A 193 -19.28 -7.18 -11.65
C ASP A 193 -18.17 -7.82 -10.81
N THR A 194 -18.30 -9.12 -10.55
CA THR A 194 -17.34 -9.89 -9.75
C THR A 194 -16.00 -10.07 -10.45
N GLY A 195 -15.98 -10.12 -11.78
CA GLY A 195 -14.75 -10.18 -12.56
C GLY A 195 -13.97 -8.87 -12.48
N ALA A 196 -14.67 -7.73 -12.55
CA ALA A 196 -14.07 -6.42 -12.36
C ALA A 196 -13.51 -6.26 -10.94
N LEU A 197 -14.25 -6.68 -9.92
CA LEU A 197 -13.77 -6.63 -8.53
C LEU A 197 -12.58 -7.58 -8.31
N TYR A 198 -12.56 -8.75 -8.93
CA TYR A 198 -11.41 -9.66 -8.89
C TYR A 198 -10.17 -9.05 -9.56
N PHE A 199 -10.34 -8.40 -10.70
CA PHE A 199 -9.23 -7.68 -11.34
C PHE A 199 -8.66 -6.61 -10.40
N MET A 200 -9.52 -5.80 -9.78
CA MET A 200 -9.09 -4.80 -8.80
C MET A 200 -8.35 -5.44 -7.63
N TYR A 201 -8.86 -6.55 -7.10
CA TYR A 201 -8.22 -7.31 -6.03
C TYR A 201 -6.78 -7.71 -6.39
N LEU A 202 -6.52 -8.20 -7.61
CA LEU A 202 -5.16 -8.57 -8.02
C LEU A 202 -4.21 -7.35 -8.00
N ARG A 203 -4.64 -6.20 -8.52
CA ARG A 203 -3.83 -4.98 -8.52
C ARG A 203 -3.59 -4.48 -7.09
N LEU A 204 -4.61 -4.52 -6.23
CA LEU A 204 -4.50 -4.12 -4.84
C LEU A 204 -3.68 -5.11 -4.00
N LEU A 205 -3.68 -6.40 -4.35
CA LEU A 205 -2.88 -7.41 -3.65
C LEU A 205 -1.38 -7.21 -3.92
N ALA A 206 -0.99 -6.83 -5.14
CA ALA A 206 0.39 -6.43 -5.44
C ALA A 206 0.82 -5.26 -4.53
N ALA A 207 -0.05 -4.27 -4.35
CA ALA A 207 0.19 -3.13 -3.46
C ALA A 207 0.21 -3.51 -1.98
N ALA A 208 -0.74 -4.32 -1.54
CA ALA A 208 -0.85 -4.78 -0.16
C ALA A 208 0.42 -5.51 0.31
N ARG A 209 1.02 -6.33 -0.56
CA ARG A 209 2.32 -6.99 -0.32
C ARG A 209 3.45 -5.99 -0.06
N GLN A 210 3.48 -4.85 -0.76
CA GLN A 210 4.52 -3.83 -0.57
C GLN A 210 4.42 -3.14 0.80
N VAL A 211 3.23 -3.09 1.38
CA VAL A 211 2.93 -2.32 2.60
C VAL A 211 2.46 -3.16 3.79
N ASP A 212 2.74 -4.47 3.73
CA ASP A 212 2.43 -5.43 4.81
C ASP A 212 0.93 -5.46 5.20
N VAL A 213 0.05 -5.28 4.21
CA VAL A 213 -1.39 -5.56 4.34
C VAL A 213 -1.62 -7.00 3.87
N SER A 214 -2.23 -7.83 4.73
CA SER A 214 -2.46 -9.23 4.40
C SER A 214 -3.53 -9.39 3.30
N ALA A 215 -3.42 -10.45 2.50
CA ALA A 215 -4.43 -10.80 1.49
C ALA A 215 -5.83 -10.96 2.11
N ALA A 216 -5.91 -11.58 3.30
CA ALA A 216 -7.15 -11.76 4.04
C ALA A 216 -7.78 -10.42 4.46
N ASP A 217 -6.97 -9.47 4.94
CA ASP A 217 -7.44 -8.12 5.30
C ASP A 217 -7.94 -7.36 4.07
N LEU A 218 -7.22 -7.43 2.95
CA LEU A 218 -7.64 -6.81 1.68
C LEU A 218 -8.95 -7.42 1.17
N ARG A 219 -9.09 -8.74 1.21
CA ARG A 219 -10.32 -9.43 0.82
C ARG A 219 -11.49 -9.00 1.70
N ALA A 220 -11.28 -8.95 3.02
CA ALA A 220 -12.29 -8.50 3.98
C ALA A 220 -12.68 -7.04 3.73
N GLN A 221 -11.71 -6.17 3.43
CA GLN A 221 -11.96 -4.77 3.05
C GLN A 221 -12.88 -4.68 1.83
N LEU A 222 -12.51 -5.33 0.71
CA LEU A 222 -13.31 -5.28 -0.52
C LEU A 222 -14.69 -5.87 -0.33
N HIS A 223 -14.82 -6.94 0.46
CA HIS A 223 -16.13 -7.47 0.81
C HIS A 223 -16.97 -6.48 1.62
N ALA A 224 -16.38 -5.78 2.59
CA ALA A 224 -17.08 -4.77 3.37
C ALA A 224 -17.52 -3.57 2.52
N GLU A 225 -16.71 -3.18 1.52
CA GLU A 225 -17.02 -2.10 0.60
C GLU A 225 -18.13 -2.49 -0.39
N TYR A 226 -17.93 -3.56 -1.15
CA TYR A 226 -18.79 -3.92 -2.28
C TYR A 226 -19.95 -4.85 -1.91
N GLY A 227 -19.90 -5.48 -0.73
CA GLY A 227 -20.92 -6.41 -0.23
C GLY A 227 -20.84 -7.82 -0.83
N PHE A 228 -19.76 -8.14 -1.55
CA PHE A 228 -19.51 -9.46 -2.11
C PHE A 228 -18.02 -9.76 -2.20
N ASP A 229 -17.67 -11.04 -2.21
CA ASP A 229 -16.28 -11.49 -2.16
C ASP A 229 -15.59 -11.35 -3.53
N PRO A 230 -14.45 -10.63 -3.63
CA PRO A 230 -13.68 -10.53 -4.87
C PRO A 230 -13.24 -11.89 -5.41
N LEU A 231 -13.06 -12.91 -4.56
CA LEU A 231 -12.58 -14.22 -4.97
C LEU A 231 -13.67 -15.14 -5.52
N ASN A 232 -14.93 -14.67 -5.59
CA ASN A 232 -16.00 -15.41 -6.27
C ASN A 232 -15.68 -15.62 -7.76
N ALA A 233 -15.01 -14.67 -8.41
CA ALA A 233 -14.53 -14.81 -9.78
C ALA A 233 -13.11 -15.38 -9.90
N ALA A 234 -12.44 -15.65 -8.77
CA ALA A 234 -11.11 -16.23 -8.80
C ALA A 234 -11.16 -17.68 -9.33
N PRO A 235 -10.18 -18.10 -10.15
CA PRO A 235 -10.04 -19.50 -10.52
C PRO A 235 -9.82 -20.37 -9.27
N ASN A 236 -10.20 -21.65 -9.36
CA ASN A 236 -9.93 -22.59 -8.27
C ASN A 236 -8.42 -22.81 -8.12
N PRO A 237 -7.92 -23.02 -6.90
CA PRO A 237 -6.49 -23.27 -6.70
C PRO A 237 -6.05 -24.52 -7.45
N PRO A 238 -4.85 -24.51 -8.05
CA PRO A 238 -4.28 -25.71 -8.67
C PRO A 238 -4.08 -26.81 -7.62
N LYS A 239 -4.39 -28.05 -7.99
CA LYS A 239 -4.32 -29.24 -7.13
C LYS A 239 -3.03 -30.02 -7.30
N THR A 240 -2.34 -29.84 -8.42
CA THR A 240 -1.12 -30.58 -8.77
C THR A 240 0.03 -29.62 -9.09
N GLU A 241 1.26 -30.08 -8.93
CA GLU A 241 2.45 -29.28 -9.30
C GLU A 241 2.48 -28.94 -10.79
N ALA A 242 1.98 -29.84 -11.65
CA ALA A 242 1.86 -29.59 -13.08
C ALA A 242 0.88 -28.44 -13.39
N GLU A 243 -0.23 -28.36 -12.67
CA GLU A 243 -1.16 -27.23 -12.78
C GLU A 243 -0.53 -25.92 -12.28
N VAL A 244 0.21 -25.96 -11.17
CA VAL A 244 0.96 -24.79 -10.67
C VAL A 244 1.95 -24.28 -11.73
N ALA A 245 2.74 -25.18 -12.34
CA ALA A 245 3.67 -24.83 -13.40
C ALA A 245 2.98 -24.22 -14.63
N ALA A 246 1.85 -24.80 -15.06
CA ALA A 246 1.07 -24.27 -16.19
C ALA A 246 0.50 -22.87 -15.90
N TRP A 247 0.15 -22.56 -14.66
CA TRP A 247 -0.28 -21.23 -14.25
C TRP A 247 0.87 -20.23 -14.29
N HIS A 248 2.04 -20.60 -13.76
CA HIS A 248 3.23 -19.75 -13.86
C HIS A 248 3.61 -19.45 -15.31
N GLU A 249 3.57 -20.45 -16.19
CA GLU A 249 3.85 -20.27 -17.61
C GLU A 249 2.83 -19.31 -18.27
N ARG A 250 1.55 -19.43 -17.94
CA ARG A 250 0.50 -18.53 -18.45
C ARG A 250 0.70 -17.10 -17.95
N ASP A 251 0.99 -16.91 -16.67
CA ASP A 251 1.23 -15.59 -16.09
C ASP A 251 2.48 -14.94 -16.70
N GLU A 252 3.56 -15.69 -16.90
CA GLU A 252 4.76 -15.19 -17.55
C GLU A 252 4.48 -14.80 -19.01
N ARG A 253 3.71 -15.62 -19.75
CA ARG A 253 3.28 -15.28 -21.11
C ARG A 253 2.48 -13.99 -21.15
N ASN A 254 1.55 -13.80 -20.21
CA ASN A 254 0.77 -12.56 -20.10
C ASN A 254 1.67 -11.36 -19.81
N ARG A 255 2.66 -11.50 -18.92
CA ARG A 255 3.65 -10.45 -18.61
C ARG A 255 4.52 -10.11 -19.83
N LEU A 256 4.93 -11.10 -20.60
CA LEU A 256 5.69 -10.90 -21.84
C LEU A 256 4.87 -10.14 -22.90
N THR A 257 3.64 -10.56 -23.16
CA THR A 257 2.74 -9.86 -24.09
C THR A 257 2.53 -8.41 -23.66
N TYR A 258 2.24 -8.19 -22.37
CA TYR A 258 2.08 -6.85 -21.83
C TYR A 258 3.35 -6.01 -21.97
N ARG A 259 4.53 -6.58 -21.70
CA ARG A 259 5.84 -5.91 -21.88
C ARG A 259 6.05 -5.47 -23.32
N GLU A 260 5.77 -6.33 -24.29
CA GLU A 260 5.89 -6.02 -25.72
C GLU A 260 4.95 -4.88 -26.13
N GLU A 261 3.68 -4.95 -25.73
CA GLU A 261 2.70 -3.90 -26.00
C GLU A 261 3.08 -2.56 -25.35
N LYS A 262 3.58 -2.61 -24.12
CA LYS A 262 4.06 -1.43 -23.38
C LYS A 262 5.24 -0.79 -24.08
N MET A 263 6.24 -1.56 -24.50
CA MET A 263 7.38 -1.04 -25.24
C MET A 263 6.95 -0.39 -26.56
N ARG A 264 6.04 -1.02 -27.31
CA ARG A 264 5.48 -0.44 -28.54
C ARG A 264 4.80 0.90 -28.26
N MET A 265 3.94 0.96 -27.25
CA MET A 265 3.24 2.19 -26.85
C MET A 265 4.21 3.30 -26.44
N LEU A 266 5.27 2.98 -25.71
CA LEU A 266 6.29 3.97 -25.31
C LEU A 266 7.09 4.50 -26.52
N GLN A 267 7.42 3.62 -27.48
CA GLN A 267 8.06 4.04 -28.73
C GLN A 267 7.15 4.98 -29.53
N ASP A 268 5.86 4.66 -29.62
CA ASP A 268 4.90 5.49 -30.34
C ASP A 268 4.66 6.82 -29.62
N LEU A 269 4.64 6.83 -28.29
CA LEU A 269 4.56 8.05 -27.50
C LEU A 269 5.75 8.99 -27.76
N ILE A 270 6.98 8.46 -27.84
CA ILE A 270 8.16 9.27 -28.16
C ILE A 270 8.07 9.89 -29.56
N LYS A 271 7.56 9.12 -30.54
CA LYS A 271 7.39 9.63 -31.92
C LYS A 271 6.35 10.75 -31.98
N LEU A 272 5.26 10.62 -31.23
CA LEU A 272 4.16 11.58 -31.21
C LEU A 272 4.48 12.83 -30.38
N GLU A 273 5.17 12.66 -29.26
CA GLU A 273 5.49 13.74 -28.31
C GLU A 273 6.98 13.67 -27.90
N PRO A 274 7.87 14.43 -28.58
CA PRO A 274 9.29 14.42 -28.26
C PRO A 274 9.63 14.81 -26.82
N ARG A 275 8.76 15.56 -26.12
CA ARG A 275 8.99 15.89 -24.70
C ARG A 275 8.88 14.66 -23.78
N ALA A 276 8.25 13.58 -24.24
CA ALA A 276 8.15 12.32 -23.49
C ALA A 276 9.52 11.67 -23.23
N LEU A 277 10.56 12.05 -23.98
CA LEU A 277 11.96 11.63 -23.74
C LEU A 277 12.45 11.95 -22.32
N LYS A 278 11.83 12.92 -21.62
CA LYS A 278 12.15 13.22 -20.21
C LYS A 278 11.65 12.16 -19.23
N HIS A 279 10.72 11.31 -19.66
CA HIS A 279 10.01 10.37 -18.79
C HIS A 279 10.19 8.90 -19.23
N VAL A 280 10.70 8.65 -20.43
CA VAL A 280 10.98 7.30 -20.94
C VAL A 280 12.47 7.03 -20.90
N LYS A 281 12.89 5.97 -20.20
CA LYS A 281 14.28 5.55 -20.13
C LYS A 281 14.72 4.96 -21.48
N LEU A 282 15.85 5.44 -22.00
CA LEU A 282 16.47 4.94 -23.23
C LEU A 282 17.84 4.34 -22.93
N ASP A 283 18.27 3.36 -23.73
CA ASP A 283 19.63 2.85 -23.71
C ASP A 283 20.60 3.73 -24.52
N GLU A 284 21.88 3.36 -24.53
CA GLU A 284 22.93 4.08 -25.28
C GLU A 284 22.66 4.13 -26.79
N SER A 285 21.84 3.22 -27.32
CA SER A 285 21.44 3.16 -28.73
C SER A 285 20.14 3.93 -29.01
N GLY A 286 19.56 4.57 -28.00
CA GLY A 286 18.30 5.30 -28.10
C GLY A 286 17.05 4.40 -28.12
N ARG A 287 17.17 3.11 -27.77
CA ARG A 287 16.01 2.20 -27.67
C ARG A 287 15.36 2.30 -26.31
N VAL A 288 14.04 2.15 -26.28
CA VAL A 288 13.26 2.15 -25.03
C VAL A 288 13.69 1.00 -24.13
N ILE A 289 14.06 1.32 -22.90
CA ILE A 289 14.29 0.34 -21.84
C ILE A 289 12.97 0.14 -21.10
N TYR A 290 12.55 -1.12 -21.01
CA TYR A 290 11.42 -1.51 -20.18
C TYR A 290 11.89 -1.72 -18.73
N ASP A 291 11.20 -1.07 -17.79
CA ASP A 291 11.48 -1.14 -16.36
C ASP A 291 10.30 -1.81 -15.66
N GLU A 292 10.45 -3.07 -15.23
CA GLU A 292 9.37 -3.86 -14.62
C GLU A 292 8.83 -3.21 -13.34
N ASP A 293 9.64 -2.46 -12.58
CA ASP A 293 9.21 -1.86 -11.32
C ASP A 293 8.37 -0.59 -11.52
N ILE A 294 8.48 0.04 -12.70
CA ILE A 294 7.74 1.27 -13.04
C ILE A 294 6.60 0.97 -14.02
N GLN A 295 6.86 0.10 -14.99
CA GLN A 295 6.01 -0.14 -16.15
C GLN A 295 5.31 -1.50 -16.09
N GLY A 296 5.72 -2.38 -15.18
CA GLY A 296 5.13 -3.71 -14.98
C GLY A 296 3.64 -3.69 -14.73
N ILE A 297 2.98 -4.80 -15.07
CA ILE A 297 1.54 -4.96 -14.84
C ILE A 297 1.19 -4.89 -13.34
N ASP A 298 2.14 -5.29 -12.49
CA ASP A 298 2.06 -5.25 -11.02
C ASP A 298 2.82 -4.04 -10.43
N ALA A 299 3.29 -3.10 -11.27
CA ALA A 299 3.95 -1.88 -10.81
C ALA A 299 2.93 -0.93 -10.17
N VAL A 300 3.13 -0.66 -8.89
CA VAL A 300 2.20 0.08 -8.04
C VAL A 300 2.97 1.00 -7.10
N PHE A 301 2.36 2.12 -6.77
CA PHE A 301 2.87 3.12 -5.84
C PHE A 301 1.99 3.15 -4.60
N CYS A 302 2.63 3.00 -3.45
CA CYS A 302 1.99 3.09 -2.15
C CYS A 302 2.57 4.24 -1.34
N VAL A 303 1.70 5.08 -0.79
CA VAL A 303 2.10 6.23 0.04
C VAL A 303 1.46 6.12 1.41
N PRO A 304 2.20 6.26 2.52
CA PRO A 304 1.63 6.19 3.86
C PRO A 304 0.65 7.35 4.08
N VAL A 305 -0.53 7.03 4.63
CA VAL A 305 -1.59 7.96 5.00
C VAL A 305 -1.77 7.87 6.51
N ARG A 306 -1.47 8.94 7.23
CA ARG A 306 -1.56 8.94 8.70
C ARG A 306 -3.01 8.82 9.14
N LYS A 307 -3.31 7.87 10.02
CA LYS A 307 -4.59 7.83 10.73
C LYS A 307 -4.55 8.91 11.81
N GLN A 308 -5.36 9.93 11.66
CA GLN A 308 -5.46 10.96 12.68
C GLN A 308 -6.65 10.64 13.58
N ARG A 309 -6.40 10.34 14.86
CA ARG A 309 -7.49 10.26 15.83
C ARG A 309 -7.84 11.67 16.27
N ASP A 310 -9.07 12.08 15.99
CA ASP A 310 -9.63 13.25 16.64
C ASP A 310 -9.81 12.92 18.12
N SER A 311 -9.00 13.56 18.97
CA SER A 311 -9.00 13.36 20.42
C SER A 311 -10.30 13.82 21.07
N SER A 312 -11.11 14.63 20.39
CA SER A 312 -12.34 15.21 20.94
C SER A 312 -13.60 14.44 20.58
N SER A 313 -13.63 13.79 19.41
CA SER A 313 -14.82 13.12 18.87
C SER A 313 -14.66 11.62 18.66
N GLY A 314 -13.43 11.10 18.75
CA GLY A 314 -13.09 9.73 18.35
C GLY A 314 -13.18 9.48 16.84
N ARG A 315 -13.52 10.49 16.01
CA ARG A 315 -13.54 10.37 14.54
C ARG A 315 -12.13 10.43 13.95
N LEU A 316 -11.94 9.85 12.77
CA LEU A 316 -10.72 10.00 12.01
C LEU A 316 -10.71 11.35 11.29
N GLN A 317 -9.75 12.24 11.59
CA GLN A 317 -9.41 13.38 10.71
C GLN A 317 -8.29 12.98 9.75
N PHE A 318 -8.10 13.71 8.65
CA PHE A 318 -7.14 13.35 7.61
C PHE A 318 -6.18 14.52 7.36
N ILE A 319 -4.87 14.25 7.47
CA ILE A 319 -3.79 15.13 7.00
C ILE A 319 -3.27 14.57 5.69
N MET A 320 -3.27 15.41 4.65
CA MET A 320 -2.54 15.12 3.43
C MET A 320 -1.10 15.60 3.58
N THR A 321 -0.13 14.73 3.36
CA THR A 321 1.27 15.14 3.23
C THR A 321 1.56 15.32 1.75
N LEU A 322 1.91 16.54 1.34
CA LEU A 322 2.31 16.87 -0.02
C LEU A 322 3.73 16.34 -0.32
N ASN A 323 4.13 16.36 -1.59
CA ASN A 323 5.43 15.84 -2.04
C ASN A 323 6.64 16.56 -1.42
N ASP A 324 6.45 17.77 -0.88
CA ASP A 324 7.46 18.57 -0.18
C ASP A 324 7.51 18.29 1.34
N GLY A 325 6.70 17.33 1.82
CA GLY A 325 6.57 17.03 3.24
C GLY A 325 5.59 17.92 4.00
N THR A 326 4.97 18.90 3.34
CA THR A 326 3.99 19.79 3.96
C THR A 326 2.73 19.02 4.35
N GLN A 327 2.37 19.09 5.63
CA GLN A 327 1.14 18.51 6.15
C GLN A 327 0.01 19.52 6.06
N VAL A 328 -0.98 19.23 5.21
CA VAL A 328 -2.17 20.06 5.04
C VAL A 328 -3.36 19.35 5.70
N ILE A 329 -3.94 20.02 6.70
CA ILE A 329 -5.30 19.74 7.16
C ILE A 329 -6.21 20.51 6.22
N PRO A 330 -7.08 19.85 5.43
CA PRO A 330 -8.04 20.56 4.60
C PRO A 330 -9.06 21.26 5.52
N THR A 331 -8.81 22.53 5.80
CA THR A 331 -9.81 23.45 6.36
C THR A 331 -10.53 24.15 5.21
N GLU A 332 -11.74 24.64 5.45
CA GLU A 332 -12.56 25.32 4.42
C GLU A 332 -11.84 26.54 3.81
N ASP A 333 -10.94 27.18 4.56
CA ASP A 333 -10.22 28.39 4.12
C ASP A 333 -8.91 28.14 3.35
N ASN A 334 -8.23 26.99 3.55
CA ASN A 334 -6.89 26.74 2.99
C ASN A 334 -6.87 26.40 1.49
N THR A 335 -8.02 26.17 0.86
CA THR A 335 -8.09 25.83 -0.57
C THR A 335 -7.99 27.03 -1.52
N LYS A 336 -8.09 28.26 -0.98
CA LYS A 336 -7.99 29.50 -1.77
C LYS A 336 -6.57 30.08 -1.84
N SER A 337 -5.70 29.81 -0.88
CA SER A 337 -4.37 30.44 -0.80
C SER A 337 -3.25 29.65 -1.49
N CYS A 338 -3.40 28.33 -1.70
CA CYS A 338 -2.34 27.48 -2.26
C CYS A 338 -2.21 27.52 -3.80
N PHE A 339 -3.09 28.21 -4.53
CA PHE A 339 -3.05 28.28 -6.00
C PHE A 339 -3.31 29.71 -6.54
N PRO A 340 -2.40 30.68 -6.35
CA PRO A 340 -2.56 32.04 -6.87
C PRO A 340 -2.47 32.16 -8.40
N HIS A 341 -2.24 31.06 -9.13
CA HIS A 341 -2.05 31.06 -10.60
C HIS A 341 -3.17 30.41 -11.41
N LEU A 342 -4.24 29.94 -10.78
CA LEU A 342 -5.46 29.61 -11.51
C LEU A 342 -6.23 30.90 -11.74
N LYS A 343 -6.03 31.46 -12.94
CA LYS A 343 -6.70 32.66 -13.44
C LYS A 343 -8.21 32.56 -13.25
N ASP A 344 -8.76 33.66 -12.77
CA ASP A 344 -10.17 33.98 -12.71
C ASP A 344 -10.87 33.62 -14.04
N PRO A 345 -11.81 32.66 -14.07
CA PRO A 345 -12.51 32.27 -15.28
C PRO A 345 -13.46 33.36 -15.80
N ASP A 346 -13.69 34.43 -15.03
CA ASP A 346 -14.60 35.52 -15.38
C ASP A 346 -13.88 36.74 -15.98
N ARG A 347 -12.60 36.64 -16.33
CA ARG A 347 -11.89 37.73 -17.03
C ARG A 347 -12.30 37.74 -18.51
N GLU A 348 -13.28 38.58 -18.84
CA GLU A 348 -13.74 38.81 -20.21
C GLU A 348 -12.57 39.05 -21.18
N PRO A 349 -12.63 38.50 -22.41
CA PRO A 349 -11.60 38.76 -23.41
C PRO A 349 -11.68 40.21 -23.85
N PHE A 350 -10.59 40.94 -23.63
CA PHE A 350 -10.39 42.28 -24.19
C PHE A 350 -10.54 42.26 -25.71
N SER A 351 -11.40 43.15 -26.18
CA SER A 351 -11.47 43.69 -27.55
C SER A 351 -10.19 44.38 -27.98
#